data_AF-A0A963K2C1-F1
#
_entry.id   AF-A0A963K2C1-F1
#
_cell.length_a   1.000
_cell.length_b   1.000
_cell.length_c   1.000
_cell.angle_alpha   90.00
_cell.angle_beta   90.00
_cell.angle_gamma   90.00
#
_symmetry.space_group_name_H-M   'P 1'
#
loop_
_entity.id
_entity.type
_entity.pdbx_description
1 polymer ?
#
loop_
_entity_poly.entity_id
_entity_poly.type
_entity_poly.pdbx_seq_one_letter_code
_entity_poly.pdbx_strand_id
1 'polypeptide(L)'
;MSEARPEAPVPATSAATPAGRQRPLGEGEGPERGEPLSAVRLGALVLGPLLAILIVLLPAPEGMPDPAWKLVSMTVWMVVWWLGEAVPIPATALLPIPLMPLYGISAMGPVAASYADSLIFLFLGGFLLAAAMQRWGLHRR
;
A
#
# COMPACT_ATOMS: atom_id res chain seq x y z
N MET A 1 -47.01 -31.98 63.66
CA MET A 1 -45.95 -32.95 63.94
C MET A 1 -45.29 -33.27 62.61
N SER A 2 -44.05 -32.79 62.42
CA SER A 2 -42.85 -33.65 62.30
C SER A 2 -42.84 -34.34 60.93
N GLU A 3 -41.92 -34.08 60.02
CA GLU A 3 -40.47 -34.20 60.21
C GLU A 3 -39.70 -33.30 59.24
N ALA A 4 -38.68 -32.62 59.79
CA ALA A 4 -37.59 -32.03 59.03
C ALA A 4 -36.67 -33.14 58.51
N ARG A 5 -36.44 -33.19 57.19
CA ARG A 5 -35.33 -33.95 56.62
C ARG A 5 -34.07 -33.08 56.64
N PRO A 6 -32.95 -33.57 57.20
CA PRO A 6 -31.67 -32.87 57.15
C PRO A 6 -31.06 -33.02 55.75
N GLU A 7 -30.94 -31.91 55.01
CA GLU A 7 -30.10 -31.89 53.81
C GLU A 7 -28.62 -31.92 54.22
N ALA A 8 -27.91 -32.95 53.76
CA ALA A 8 -26.49 -33.13 53.98
C ALA A 8 -25.67 -32.06 53.23
N PRO A 9 -24.49 -31.67 53.74
CA PRO A 9 -23.63 -30.71 53.06
C PRO A 9 -23.06 -31.31 51.77
N VAL A 10 -23.26 -30.60 50.64
CA VAL A 10 -22.63 -30.91 49.36
C VAL A 10 -21.12 -30.74 49.49
N PRO A 11 -20.29 -31.74 49.15
CA PRO A 11 -18.84 -31.59 49.18
C PRO A 11 -18.38 -30.59 48.12
N ALA A 12 -17.62 -29.57 48.55
CA ALA A 12 -16.89 -28.69 47.65
C ALA A 12 -15.87 -29.54 46.87
N THR A 13 -16.22 -29.90 45.63
CA THR A 13 -15.27 -30.54 44.73
C THR A 13 -14.26 -29.50 44.25
N SER A 14 -13.01 -29.80 44.59
CA SER A 14 -11.81 -29.13 44.14
C SER A 14 -11.58 -29.37 42.66
N ALA A 15 -11.33 -28.29 41.90
CA ALA A 15 -10.47 -28.33 40.74
C ALA A 15 -9.93 -26.92 40.47
N ALA A 16 -8.89 -26.54 41.21
CA ALA A 16 -8.04 -25.43 40.83
C ALA A 16 -7.26 -25.82 39.56
N THR A 17 -7.59 -25.19 38.44
CA THR A 17 -6.80 -25.22 37.20
C THR A 17 -5.37 -24.76 37.49
N PRO A 18 -4.33 -25.55 37.19
CA PRO A 18 -2.96 -25.09 37.39
C PRO A 18 -2.67 -23.99 36.38
N ALA A 19 -2.13 -22.88 36.89
CA ALA A 19 -1.74 -21.70 36.16
C ALA A 19 -1.00 -22.05 34.86
N GLY A 20 -1.52 -21.50 33.74
CA GLY A 20 -0.89 -21.57 32.44
C GLY A 20 0.55 -21.07 32.54
N ARG A 21 1.48 -21.98 32.30
CA ARG A 21 2.91 -21.73 32.14
C ARG A 21 3.10 -20.65 31.08
N GLN A 22 3.29 -19.41 31.49
CA GLN A 22 3.69 -18.32 30.59
C GLN A 22 5.08 -18.69 30.06
N ARG A 23 5.17 -18.99 28.76
CA ARG A 23 6.45 -19.12 28.07
C ARG A 23 7.07 -17.72 28.00
N PRO A 24 8.32 -17.52 28.43
CA PRO A 24 9.02 -16.27 28.17
C PRO A 24 9.38 -16.26 26.69
N LEU A 25 8.57 -15.61 25.86
CA LEU A 25 8.89 -15.35 24.46
C LEU A 25 9.83 -14.14 24.41
N GLY A 26 11.07 -14.39 24.81
CA GLY A 26 12.23 -13.54 24.60
C GLY A 26 13.24 -14.26 23.70
N GLU A 27 12.77 -14.85 22.60
CA GLU A 27 13.62 -15.35 21.53
C GLU A 27 13.53 -14.39 20.35
N GLY A 28 14.69 -13.90 19.94
CA GLY A 28 14.84 -12.71 19.12
C GLY A 28 14.20 -12.82 17.75
N GLU A 29 13.45 -11.79 17.40
CA GLU A 29 13.27 -11.40 16.01
C GLU A 29 14.64 -10.92 15.50
N GLY A 30 15.44 -11.87 15.02
CA GLY A 30 16.53 -11.57 14.11
C GLY A 30 15.97 -10.84 12.89
N PRO A 31 16.77 -9.99 12.21
CA PRO A 31 16.26 -9.18 11.10
C PRO A 31 15.61 -10.10 10.05
N GLU A 32 14.30 -9.94 9.88
CA GLU A 32 13.48 -10.62 8.89
C GLU A 32 14.21 -10.58 7.54
N ARG A 33 14.78 -11.72 7.14
CA ARG A 33 15.50 -11.85 5.88
C ARG A 33 14.51 -11.57 4.76
N GLY A 34 14.75 -10.48 4.03
CA GLY A 34 13.86 -9.99 2.97
C GLY A 34 13.38 -11.12 2.08
N GLU A 35 12.05 -11.27 1.98
CA GLU A 35 11.46 -12.20 1.03
C GLU A 35 12.08 -11.96 -0.36
N PRO A 36 12.51 -13.01 -1.06
CA PRO A 36 13.11 -12.85 -2.37
C PRO A 36 12.11 -12.10 -3.27
N LEU A 37 12.57 -11.01 -3.87
CA LEU A 37 11.78 -10.25 -4.83
C LEU A 37 11.24 -11.23 -5.88
N SER A 38 9.91 -11.30 -6.02
CA SER A 38 9.30 -12.23 -6.96
C SER A 38 9.87 -12.00 -8.36
N ALA A 39 10.11 -13.08 -9.11
CA ALA A 39 10.69 -12.98 -10.46
C ALA A 39 9.89 -12.03 -11.36
N VAL A 40 8.57 -11.93 -11.14
CA VAL A 40 7.67 -10.99 -11.80
C VAL A 40 8.02 -9.53 -11.47
N ARG A 41 8.20 -9.18 -10.19
CA ARG A 41 8.57 -7.81 -9.77
C ARG A 41 9.92 -7.40 -10.34
N LEU A 42 10.91 -8.28 -10.27
CA LEU A 42 12.24 -8.01 -10.81
C LEU A 42 12.21 -7.83 -12.33
N GLY A 43 11.46 -8.69 -13.03
CA GLY A 43 11.25 -8.58 -14.47
C GLY A 43 10.56 -7.27 -14.85
N ALA A 44 9.48 -6.90 -14.17
CA ALA A 44 8.73 -5.68 -14.42
C ALA A 44 9.55 -4.40 -14.16
N LEU A 45 10.43 -4.43 -13.13
CA LEU A 45 11.30 -3.30 -12.79
C LEU A 45 12.18 -2.89 -13.98
N VAL A 46 12.75 -3.87 -14.67
CA VAL A 46 13.62 -3.66 -15.85
C VAL A 46 12.80 -3.51 -17.14
N LEU A 47 11.70 -4.25 -17.27
CA LEU A 47 10.87 -4.28 -18.48
C LEU A 47 10.21 -2.92 -18.76
N GLY A 48 9.76 -2.19 -17.73
CA GLY A 48 9.14 -0.88 -17.89
C GLY A 48 10.04 0.14 -18.61
N PRO A 49 11.23 0.47 -18.06
CA PRO A 49 12.20 1.34 -18.72
C PRO A 49 12.63 0.81 -20.09
N LEU A 50 12.84 -0.51 -20.24
CA LEU A 50 13.26 -1.11 -21.50
C LEU A 50 12.22 -0.88 -22.62
N LEU A 51 10.94 -1.09 -22.31
CA LEU A 51 9.85 -0.85 -23.26
C LEU A 51 9.70 0.65 -23.59
N ALA A 52 9.85 1.53 -22.60
CA ALA A 52 9.82 2.97 -22.85
C ALA A 52 10.95 3.41 -23.80
N ILE A 53 12.17 2.93 -23.57
CA ILE A 53 13.31 3.20 -24.45
C ILE A 53 13.04 2.66 -25.85
N LEU A 54 12.54 1.42 -25.97
CA LEU A 54 12.20 0.84 -27.27
C LEU A 54 11.17 1.69 -28.02
N ILE A 55 10.13 2.18 -27.34
CA ILE A 55 9.11 3.05 -27.93
C ILE A 55 9.73 4.36 -28.41
N VAL A 56 10.55 5.03 -27.59
CA VAL A 56 11.22 6.29 -27.97
C VAL A 56 12.16 6.12 -29.17
N LEU A 57 12.78 4.93 -29.33
CA LEU A 57 13.64 4.62 -30.48
C LEU A 57 12.85 4.30 -31.75
N LEU A 58 11.61 3.83 -31.62
CA LEU A 58 10.73 3.60 -32.75
C LEU A 58 10.16 4.92 -33.28
N PRO A 59 10.00 5.06 -34.60
CA PRO A 59 9.36 6.25 -35.16
C PRO A 59 7.91 6.34 -34.68
N ALA A 60 7.47 7.58 -34.40
CA ALA A 60 6.08 7.83 -34.07
C ALA A 60 5.17 7.39 -35.24
N PRO A 61 4.00 6.80 -34.96
CA PRO A 61 3.01 6.49 -35.98
C PRO A 61 2.61 7.72 -36.81
N GLU A 62 2.22 7.50 -38.06
CA GLU A 62 1.83 8.60 -38.97
C GLU A 62 0.74 9.49 -38.34
N GLY A 63 0.95 10.80 -38.39
CA GLY A 63 0.03 11.79 -37.83
C GLY A 63 0.15 12.02 -36.32
N MET A 64 1.05 11.32 -35.61
CA MET A 64 1.26 11.52 -34.17
C MET A 64 2.38 12.53 -33.89
N PRO A 65 2.13 13.59 -33.09
CA PRO A 65 3.19 14.48 -32.62
C PRO A 65 4.22 13.76 -31.76
N ASP A 66 5.51 14.10 -31.91
CA ASP A 66 6.60 13.50 -31.13
C ASP A 66 6.40 13.57 -29.59
N PRO A 67 5.91 14.69 -29.01
CA PRO A 67 5.60 14.74 -27.57
C PRO A 67 4.52 13.73 -27.14
N ALA A 68 3.55 13.43 -28.01
CA ALA A 68 2.50 12.45 -27.73
C ALA A 68 3.06 11.03 -27.74
N TRP A 69 4.00 10.72 -28.65
CA TRP A 69 4.66 9.41 -28.68
C TRP A 69 5.55 9.19 -27.44
N LYS A 70 6.27 10.23 -27.02
CA LYS A 70 7.03 10.21 -25.75
C LYS A 70 6.11 10.03 -24.55
N LEU A 71 4.94 10.67 -24.52
CA LEU A 71 3.94 10.44 -23.47
C LEU A 71 3.51 8.96 -23.41
N VAL A 72 3.22 8.34 -24.56
CA VAL A 72 2.90 6.91 -24.64
C VAL A 72 4.01 6.05 -24.04
N SER A 73 5.28 6.33 -24.36
CA SER A 73 6.42 5.59 -23.82
C SER A 73 6.47 5.61 -22.28
N MET A 74 6.23 6.78 -21.68
CA MET A 74 6.16 6.94 -20.22
C MET A 74 4.96 6.21 -19.64
N THR A 75 3.79 6.30 -20.28
CA THR A 75 2.59 5.60 -19.83
C THR A 75 2.78 4.08 -19.83
N VAL A 76 3.42 3.52 -20.87
CA VAL A 76 3.74 2.08 -20.92
C VAL A 76 4.64 1.68 -19.76
N TRP A 77 5.67 2.46 -19.44
CA TRP A 77 6.50 2.22 -18.26
C TRP A 77 5.64 2.14 -16.99
N MET A 78 4.81 3.16 -16.75
CA MET A 78 3.96 3.22 -15.55
C MET A 78 3.02 2.01 -15.47
N VAL A 79 2.39 1.61 -16.58
CA VAL A 79 1.49 0.45 -16.65
C VAL A 79 2.23 -0.84 -16.30
N VAL A 80 3.45 -1.05 -16.82
CA VAL A 80 4.25 -2.24 -16.50
C VAL A 80 4.59 -2.29 -15.01
N TRP A 81 4.96 -1.16 -14.41
CA TRP A 81 5.25 -1.09 -12.98
C TRP A 81 4.02 -1.27 -12.10
N TRP A 82 2.85 -0.78 -12.53
CA TRP A 82 1.59 -1.00 -11.81
C TRP A 82 1.14 -2.46 -11.87
N LEU A 83 1.13 -3.07 -13.05
CA LEU A 83 0.69 -4.46 -13.21
C LEU A 83 1.67 -5.47 -12.59
N GLY A 84 2.97 -5.17 -12.65
CA GLY A 84 4.01 -6.02 -12.06
C GLY A 84 4.29 -5.74 -10.59
N GLU A 85 3.61 -4.75 -9.98
CA GLU A 85 3.88 -4.24 -8.62
C GLU A 85 5.38 -4.01 -8.36
N ALA A 86 6.11 -3.54 -9.38
CA ALA A 86 7.57 -3.44 -9.33
C ALA A 86 8.03 -2.38 -8.30
N VAL A 87 7.23 -1.33 -8.15
CA VAL A 87 7.46 -0.17 -7.29
C VAL A 87 6.11 0.23 -6.67
N PRO A 88 6.06 0.73 -5.42
CA PRO A 88 4.82 1.19 -4.81
C PRO A 88 4.08 2.18 -5.71
N ILE A 89 2.74 2.04 -5.80
CA ILE A 89 1.88 2.88 -6.66
C ILE A 89 2.19 4.38 -6.54
N PRO A 90 2.39 4.97 -5.34
CA PRO A 90 2.72 6.39 -5.21
C PRO A 90 4.07 6.76 -5.84
N ALA A 91 5.08 5.90 -5.70
CA ALA A 91 6.40 6.16 -6.27
C ALA A 91 6.38 6.09 -7.80
N THR A 92 5.68 5.12 -8.38
CA THR A 92 5.44 5.08 -9.84
C THR A 92 4.67 6.30 -10.33
N ALA A 93 3.69 6.78 -9.55
CA ALA A 93 2.90 7.95 -9.89
C ALA A 93 3.72 9.25 -9.93
N LEU A 94 4.92 9.30 -9.34
CA LEU A 94 5.82 10.45 -9.40
C LEU A 94 6.69 10.50 -10.68
N LEU A 95 6.73 9.43 -11.47
CA LEU A 95 7.53 9.36 -12.72
C LEU A 95 7.31 10.54 -13.69
N PRO A 96 6.09 11.08 -13.87
CA PRO A 96 5.86 12.22 -14.75
C PRO A 96 6.66 13.48 -14.37
N ILE A 97 6.93 13.71 -13.09
CA ILE A 97 7.62 14.93 -12.61
C ILE A 97 8.99 15.11 -13.27
N PRO A 98 9.90 14.12 -13.28
CA PRO A 98 11.16 14.23 -14.01
C PRO A 98 11.02 13.91 -15.51
N LEU A 99 10.13 13.00 -15.91
CA LEU A 99 10.08 12.53 -17.30
C LEU A 99 9.42 13.51 -18.26
N MET A 100 8.37 14.23 -17.86
CA MET A 100 7.74 15.21 -18.75
C MET A 100 8.68 16.35 -19.16
N PRO A 101 9.47 16.96 -18.25
CA PRO A 101 10.49 17.93 -18.63
C PRO A 101 11.60 17.31 -19.49
N LEU A 102 12.04 16.10 -19.15
CA LEU A 102 13.07 15.38 -19.92
C LEU A 102 12.62 15.11 -21.36
N TYR A 103 11.34 14.84 -21.56
CA TYR A 103 10.73 14.63 -22.87
C TYR A 103 10.37 15.93 -23.60
N GLY A 104 10.52 17.09 -22.94
CA GLY A 104 10.14 18.40 -23.49
C GLY A 104 8.62 18.60 -23.61
N ILE A 105 7.83 17.84 -22.85
CA ILE A 105 6.35 17.87 -22.91
C ILE A 105 5.80 19.02 -22.07
N SER A 106 6.30 19.18 -20.84
CA SER A 106 5.87 20.22 -19.90
C SER A 106 6.97 20.52 -18.88
N ALA A 107 6.98 21.76 -18.37
CA ALA A 107 7.92 22.16 -17.32
C ALA A 107 7.58 21.49 -15.98
N MET A 108 8.57 21.34 -15.10
CA MET A 108 8.41 20.66 -13.81
C MET A 108 7.34 21.31 -12.93
N GLY A 109 7.25 22.64 -12.91
CA GLY A 109 6.30 23.38 -12.06
C GLY A 109 4.84 23.00 -12.33
N PRO A 110 4.34 23.15 -13.58
CA PRO A 110 2.99 22.70 -13.95
C PRO A 110 2.73 21.22 -13.66
N VAL A 111 3.69 20.34 -13.92
CA VAL A 111 3.55 18.90 -13.66
C VAL A 111 3.42 18.62 -12.16
N ALA A 112 4.27 19.25 -11.34
CA ALA A 112 4.22 19.14 -9.88
C ALA A 112 2.93 19.73 -9.30
N ALA A 113 2.39 20.79 -9.91
CA ALA A 113 1.13 21.40 -9.46
C ALA A 113 -0.06 20.43 -9.52
N SER A 114 -0.07 19.47 -10.46
CA SER A 114 -1.11 18.43 -10.53
C SER A 114 -1.14 17.49 -9.32
N TYR A 115 -0.06 17.41 -8.55
CA TYR A 115 0.01 16.61 -7.31
C TYR A 115 -0.53 17.37 -6.09
N ALA A 116 -0.86 18.65 -6.25
CA ALA A 116 -1.44 19.52 -5.25
C ALA A 116 -2.85 20.00 -5.67
N ASP A 117 -3.56 19.17 -6.44
CA ASP A 117 -4.94 19.47 -6.85
C ASP A 117 -5.90 19.52 -5.66
N SER A 118 -6.92 20.37 -5.76
CA SER A 118 -7.95 20.55 -4.72
C SER A 118 -8.61 19.23 -4.29
N LEU A 119 -8.80 18.27 -5.21
CA LEU A 119 -9.37 16.97 -4.89
C LEU A 119 -8.45 16.15 -3.98
N ILE A 120 -7.12 16.24 -4.16
CA ILE A 120 -6.15 15.55 -3.31
C ILE A 120 -6.24 16.09 -1.87
N PHE A 121 -6.31 17.41 -1.72
CA PHE A 121 -6.51 18.04 -0.40
C PHE A 121 -7.87 17.71 0.21
N LEU A 122 -8.92 17.59 -0.60
CA LEU A 122 -10.24 17.15 -0.13
C LEU A 122 -10.19 15.73 0.43
N PHE A 123 -9.54 14.79 -0.25
CA PHE A 123 -9.36 13.43 0.26
C PHE A 123 -8.51 13.42 1.53
N LEU A 124 -7.42 14.18 1.58
CA LEU A 124 -6.59 14.31 2.78
C LEU A 124 -7.41 14.86 3.97
N GLY A 125 -8.20 15.91 3.76
CA GLY A 125 -9.09 16.46 4.77
C GLY A 125 -10.16 15.46 5.22
N GLY A 126 -10.74 14.70 4.28
CA GLY A 126 -11.69 13.63 4.57
C GLY A 126 -11.09 12.51 5.42
N PHE A 127 -9.86 12.08 5.10
CA PHE A 127 -9.14 11.08 5.90
C PHE A 127 -8.77 11.60 7.29
N LEU A 128 -8.34 12.85 7.42
CA LEU A 128 -8.08 13.49 8.71
C LEU A 128 -9.35 13.57 9.57
N LEU A 129 -10.49 13.93 8.97
CA LEU A 129 -11.77 13.97 9.67
C LEU A 129 -12.23 12.56 10.10
N ALA A 130 -12.08 11.56 9.23
CA ALA A 130 -12.38 10.17 9.56
C ALA A 130 -11.50 9.66 10.72
N ALA A 131 -10.21 9.96 10.70
CA ALA A 131 -9.28 9.62 11.78
C ALA A 131 -9.67 10.31 13.10
N ALA A 132 -10.09 11.57 13.06
CA ALA A 132 -10.57 12.30 14.24
C ALA A 132 -11.84 11.66 14.84
N MET A 133 -12.83 11.31 13.99
CA MET A 133 -14.03 10.60 14.41
C MET A 133 -13.72 9.22 15.02
N GLN A 134 -12.75 8.50 14.46
CA GLN A 134 -12.28 7.22 15.00
C GLN A 134 -11.66 7.40 16.39
N ARG A 135 -10.77 8.39 16.56
CA ARG A 135 -10.10 8.69 17.84
C ARG A 135 -11.08 9.05 18.95
N TRP A 136 -12.18 9.72 18.63
CA TRP A 136 -13.21 10.12 19.60
C TRP A 136 -14.31 9.08 19.79
N GLY A 137 -14.27 7.96 19.05
CA GLY A 137 -15.30 6.93 19.10
C GLY A 137 -16.69 7.43 18.68
N LEU A 138 -16.75 8.54 17.93
CA LEU A 138 -18.02 9.16 17.53
C LEU A 138 -18.82 8.24 16.61
N HIS A 139 -18.14 7.44 15.78
CA HIS A 139 -18.75 6.43 14.92
C HIS A 139 -19.50 5.31 15.67
N ARG A 140 -19.37 5.22 17.00
CA ARG A 140 -20.04 4.23 17.86
C ARG A 140 -21.16 4.81 18.72
N ARG A 141 -21.43 6.11 18.62
CA ARG A 141 -22.48 6.83 19.35
C ARG A 141 -23.57 7.22 18.37
#